data_AF-A0A1W9MYK2-F1
#
_entry.id   AF-A0A1W9MYK2-F1
#
_cell.length_a   1.000
_cell.length_b   1.000
_cell.length_c   1.000
_cell.angle_alpha   90.00
_cell.angle_beta   90.00
_cell.angle_gamma   90.00
#
_symmetry.space_group_name_H-M   'P 1'
#
loop_
_entity.id
_entity.type
_entity.pdbx_description
1 polymer ?
#
loop_
_entity_poly.entity_id
_entity_poly.type
_entity_poly.pdbx_seq_one_letter_code
_entity_poly.pdbx_strand_id
1 'polypeptide(L)'
;MTSHAEQRSAQRNISQEAIAATLEYGRKLHRTGRVFFTLLNKDVEEIPELQAYAGTTILVGRDGSIVTAYANKNSYSVIKKKSKRRSRA
;
A
#
# COMPACT_ATOMS: atom_id res chain seq x y z
N MET A 1 12.35 -14.79 -1.11
CA MET A 1 12.49 -13.33 -0.87
C MET A 1 13.89 -12.94 -1.33
N THR A 2 14.04 -11.94 -2.19
CA THR A 2 15.37 -11.48 -2.63
C THR A 2 15.82 -10.31 -1.78
N SER A 3 17.11 -10.23 -1.46
CA SER A 3 17.72 -9.20 -0.59
C SER A 3 17.39 -7.74 -0.98
N HIS A 4 16.99 -7.53 -2.25
CA HIS A 4 16.50 -6.25 -2.76
C HIS A 4 15.12 -5.82 -2.19
N ALA A 5 14.26 -6.78 -1.84
CA ALA A 5 12.95 -6.53 -1.23
C ALA A 5 13.08 -6.12 0.26
N GLU A 6 14.07 -6.67 0.96
CA GLU A 6 14.39 -6.33 2.36
C GLU A 6 14.97 -4.92 2.47
N GLN A 7 15.97 -4.57 1.65
CA GLN A 7 16.53 -3.21 1.60
C GLN A 7 15.47 -2.14 1.28
N ARG A 8 14.51 -2.46 0.41
CA ARG A 8 13.44 -1.53 0.04
C ARG A 8 12.30 -1.43 1.04
N SER A 9 12.12 -2.43 1.89
CA SER A 9 11.22 -2.39 3.03
C SER A 9 11.87 -1.61 4.18
N ALA A 10 13.15 -1.86 4.45
CA ALA A 10 13.96 -1.13 5.44
C ALA A 10 14.10 0.36 5.09
N GLN A 11 14.29 0.72 3.82
CA GLN A 11 14.34 2.12 3.37
C GLN A 11 12.98 2.85 3.44
N ARG A 12 11.87 2.14 3.73
CA ARG A 12 10.53 2.72 3.79
C ARG A 12 9.91 2.73 5.19
N ASN A 13 10.66 2.27 6.20
CA ASN A 13 10.28 2.28 7.61
C ASN A 13 8.83 1.81 7.87
N ILE A 14 8.41 0.74 7.21
CA ILE A 14 7.09 0.13 7.42
C ILE A 14 7.25 -1.05 8.36
N SER A 15 6.57 -0.96 9.50
CA SER A 15 6.58 -2.01 10.49
C SER A 15 5.72 -3.20 10.05
N GLN A 16 5.99 -4.39 10.58
CA GLN A 16 5.19 -5.58 10.23
C GLN A 16 3.73 -5.42 10.69
N GLU A 17 3.51 -4.71 11.79
CA GLU A 17 2.19 -4.36 12.32
C GLU A 17 1.42 -3.49 11.33
N ALA A 18 2.08 -2.51 10.70
CA ALA A 18 1.47 -1.69 9.66
C ALA A 18 1.04 -2.53 8.44
N ILE A 19 1.83 -3.56 8.10
CA ILE A 19 1.51 -4.49 7.02
C ILE A 19 0.28 -5.32 7.38
N ALA A 20 0.29 -5.94 8.56
CA ALA A 20 -0.81 -6.77 9.05
C ALA A 20 -2.12 -5.95 9.12
N ALA A 21 -2.07 -4.77 9.77
CA ALA A 21 -3.21 -3.87 9.87
C ALA A 21 -3.77 -3.45 8.50
N THR A 22 -2.90 -3.20 7.52
CA THR A 22 -3.34 -2.80 6.18
C THR A 22 -3.98 -3.96 5.41
N LEU A 23 -3.55 -5.20 5.61
CA LEU A 23 -4.17 -6.37 4.99
C LEU A 23 -5.54 -6.69 5.61
N GLU A 24 -5.68 -6.46 6.92
CA GLU A 24 -6.89 -6.78 7.68
C GLU A 24 -7.96 -5.69 7.56
N TYR A 25 -7.59 -4.43 7.81
CA TYR A 25 -8.52 -3.28 7.88
C TYR A 25 -8.47 -2.39 6.63
N GLY A 26 -7.43 -2.53 5.81
CA GLY A 26 -7.25 -1.67 4.64
C GLY A 26 -8.22 -1.97 3.50
N ARG A 27 -8.50 -0.95 2.69
CA ARG A 27 -9.37 -1.10 1.51
C ARG A 27 -8.64 -1.81 0.39
N LYS A 28 -9.28 -2.87 -0.12
CA LYS A 28 -8.83 -3.59 -1.31
C LYS A 28 -9.23 -2.84 -2.60
N LEU A 29 -8.26 -2.60 -3.48
CA LEU A 29 -8.42 -1.93 -4.76
C LEU A 29 -7.78 -2.75 -5.88
N HIS A 30 -8.57 -3.11 -6.88
CA HIS A 30 -8.08 -3.84 -8.06
C HIS A 30 -7.73 -2.86 -9.19
N ARG A 31 -6.45 -2.83 -9.58
CA ARG A 31 -5.96 -1.97 -10.67
C ARG A 31 -4.83 -2.63 -11.45
N THR A 32 -4.92 -2.55 -12.78
CA THR A 32 -3.87 -3.00 -13.71
C THR A 32 -3.46 -4.48 -13.52
N GLY A 33 -4.42 -5.33 -13.17
CA GLY A 33 -4.17 -6.76 -12.91
C GLY A 33 -3.39 -7.05 -11.62
N ARG A 34 -3.37 -6.10 -10.68
CA ARG A 34 -2.78 -6.21 -9.34
C ARG A 34 -3.78 -5.77 -8.28
N VAL A 35 -3.53 -6.18 -7.04
CA VAL A 35 -4.35 -5.83 -5.88
C VAL A 35 -3.57 -4.87 -5.00
N PHE A 36 -4.21 -3.78 -4.60
CA PHE A 36 -3.68 -2.84 -3.63
C PHE A 36 -4.52 -2.92 -2.37
N PHE A 37 -3.89 -2.94 -1.21
CA PHE A 37 -4.55 -2.70 0.07
C PHE A 37 -4.06 -1.36 0.59
N THR A 38 -4.98 -0.44 0.89
CA THR A 38 -4.61 0.87 1.42
C THR A 38 -5.40 1.16 2.68
N LEU A 39 -4.69 1.45 3.76
CA LEU A 39 -5.26 1.91 5.02
C LEU A 39 -5.41 3.43 4.95
N LEU A 40 -6.64 3.96 4.97
CA LEU A 40 -6.90 5.40 4.90
C LEU A 40 -7.15 5.96 6.30
N ASN A 41 -6.87 7.25 6.50
CA ASN A 41 -7.18 7.92 7.78
C ASN A 41 -8.64 7.72 8.22
N LYS A 42 -9.58 7.78 7.27
CA LYS A 42 -11.01 7.57 7.52
C LYS A 42 -11.37 6.13 7.92
N ASP A 43 -10.52 5.15 7.62
CA ASP A 43 -10.78 3.74 7.94
C ASP A 43 -10.22 3.39 9.34
N VAL A 44 -9.43 4.29 9.95
CA VAL A 44 -8.83 4.11 11.28
C VAL A 44 -9.33 5.15 12.30
N GLU A 45 -10.24 6.03 11.89
CA GLU A 45 -10.77 7.10 12.74
C GLU A 45 -11.48 6.56 14.00
N GLU A 46 -12.07 5.36 13.89
CA GLU A 46 -12.71 4.64 14.99
C GLU A 46 -11.74 3.69 15.74
N ILE A 47 -10.50 3.52 15.26
CA ILE A 47 -9.48 2.61 15.84
C ILE A 47 -8.16 3.38 16.02
N PRO A 48 -7.99 4.11 17.14
CA PRO A 48 -6.86 5.02 17.38
C PRO A 48 -5.47 4.35 17.28
N GLU A 49 -5.40 3.05 17.56
CA GLU A 49 -4.18 2.25 17.49
C GLU A 49 -3.66 2.13 16.05
N LEU A 50 -4.56 2.17 15.06
CA LEU A 50 -4.23 2.07 13.65
C LEU A 50 -3.91 3.43 13.01
N GLN A 51 -4.13 4.53 13.74
CA GLN A 51 -3.85 5.90 13.29
C GLN A 51 -2.38 6.06 12.86
N ALA A 52 -1.46 5.38 13.57
CA ALA A 52 -0.03 5.39 13.28
C ALA A 52 0.32 4.77 11.90
N TYR A 53 -0.53 3.87 11.40
CA TYR A 53 -0.33 3.13 10.16
C TYR A 53 -1.10 3.74 8.97
N ALA A 54 -1.87 4.79 9.21
CA ALA A 54 -2.70 5.41 8.19
C ALA A 54 -1.87 5.96 7.01
N GLY A 55 -2.34 5.68 5.80
CA GLY A 55 -1.63 5.97 4.55
C GLY A 55 -0.73 4.82 4.08
N THR A 56 -0.63 3.72 4.81
CA THR A 56 0.09 2.53 4.35
C THR A 56 -0.64 1.90 3.16
N THR A 57 0.13 1.56 2.12
CA THR A 57 -0.35 0.83 0.95
C THR A 57 0.52 -0.37 0.67
N ILE A 58 -0.12 -1.51 0.47
CA ILE A 58 0.49 -2.77 0.08
C ILE A 58 0.06 -3.11 -1.35
N LEU A 59 1.02 -3.48 -2.18
CA LEU A 59 0.79 -4.07 -3.48
C LEU A 59 0.98 -5.58 -3.39
N VAL A 60 -0.06 -6.30 -3.78
CA VAL A 60 -0.09 -7.77 -3.83
C VAL A 60 -0.07 -8.24 -5.28
N GLY A 61 0.80 -9.22 -5.53
CA GLY A 61 0.96 -9.92 -6.79
C GLY A 61 -0.22 -10.84 -7.10
N ARG A 62 -0.21 -11.46 -8.27
CA ARG A 62 -1.29 -12.38 -8.68
C ARG A 62 -1.28 -13.70 -7.91
N ASP A 63 -0.12 -14.06 -7.38
CA ASP A 63 0.16 -15.22 -6.55
C ASP A 63 -0.11 -14.97 -5.06
N GLY A 64 -0.60 -13.79 -4.69
CA GLY A 64 -0.82 -13.41 -3.29
C GLY A 64 0.44 -12.93 -2.58
N SER A 65 1.59 -12.88 -3.25
CA SER A 65 2.84 -12.37 -2.65
C SER A 65 2.79 -10.85 -2.47
N ILE A 66 3.35 -10.34 -1.38
CA ILE A 66 3.56 -8.91 -1.19
C ILE A 66 4.70 -8.46 -2.10
N VAL A 67 4.38 -7.66 -3.11
CA VAL A 67 5.36 -7.13 -4.06
C VAL A 67 6.06 -5.91 -3.47
N THR A 68 5.29 -5.02 -2.82
CA THR A 68 5.79 -3.76 -2.25
C THR A 68 4.86 -3.28 -1.15
N ALA A 69 5.41 -2.68 -0.09
CA ALA A 69 4.68 -1.83 0.85
C ALA A 69 5.30 -0.42 0.89
N TYR A 70 4.46 0.61 1.03
CA TYR A 70 4.91 2.01 1.17
C TYR A 70 3.87 2.88 1.90
N ALA A 71 4.34 3.89 2.62
CA ALA A 71 3.50 4.79 3.40
C ALA A 71 3.36 6.10 2.60
N ASN A 72 2.14 6.41 2.19
CA ASN A 72 1.82 7.64 1.49
C ASN A 72 0.36 7.99 1.72
N LYS A 73 0.12 9.07 2.48
CA LYS A 73 -1.21 9.58 2.82
C LYS A 73 -2.08 9.92 1.60
N ASN A 74 -1.46 10.16 0.44
CA ASN A 74 -2.15 10.51 -0.82
C ASN A 74 -2.15 9.38 -1.87
N SER A 75 -1.62 8.20 -1.54
CA SER A 75 -1.47 7.05 -2.45
C SER A 75 -2.78 6.65 -3.12
N TYR A 76 -3.87 6.56 -2.36
CA TYR A 76 -5.18 6.11 -2.84
C TYR A 76 -5.72 6.92 -4.02
N SER A 77 -5.60 8.24 -3.95
CA SER A 77 -6.03 9.17 -5.01
C SER A 77 -5.20 9.01 -6.28
N VAL A 78 -3.90 8.73 -6.13
CA VAL A 78 -2.97 8.49 -7.25
C VAL A 78 -3.24 7.12 -7.89
N ILE A 79 -3.41 6.06 -7.11
CA ILE A 79 -3.73 4.71 -7.63
C ILE A 79 -5.08 4.71 -8.35
N LYS A 80 -6.05 5.49 -7.85
CA LYS A 80 -7.36 5.64 -8.48
C LYS A 80 -7.27 6.29 -9.87
N LYS A 81 -6.33 7.23 -10.07
CA LYS A 81 -6.10 7.90 -11.34
C LYS A 81 -5.09 7.11 -12.18
N LYS A 82 -5.54 6.45 -13.25
CA LYS A 82 -4.62 5.94 -14.28
C LYS A 82 -3.80 7.13 -14.78
N SER A 83 -2.48 7.10 -14.60
CA SER A 83 -1.62 8.07 -15.27
C SER A 83 -1.88 7.91 -16.77
N LYS A 84 -2.45 8.95 -17.39
CA LYS A 84 -2.43 9.06 -18.85
C LYS A 84 -0.96 9.20 -19.18
N ARG A 85 -0.30 8.13 -19.64
CA ARG A 85 0.98 8.26 -20.34
C ARG A 85 0.79 9.39 -21.34
N ARG A 86 1.45 10.54 -21.15
CA ARG A 86 1.80 11.36 -22.30
C ARG A 86 2.68 10.46 -23.13
N SER A 87 2.16 9.99 -24.25
CA SER A 87 3.00 9.55 -25.37
C SER A 87 4.00 10.69 -25.59
N ARG A 88 5.26 10.46 -25.24
CA ARG A 88 6.34 11.23 -25.84
C ARG A 88 6.34 10.76 -27.30
N ALA A 89 5.83 11.63 -28.17
CA ALA A 89 6.22 11.65 -29.57
C ALA A 89 7.68 12.11 -29.65
#